data_AF-A0A7Y8IGI3-F1
#
_entry.id   AF-A0A7Y8IGI3-F1
#
_cell.length_a   1.000
_cell.length_b   1.000
_cell.length_c   1.000
_cell.angle_alpha   90.00
_cell.angle_beta   90.00
_cell.angle_gamma   90.00
#
_symmetry.space_group_name_H-M   'P 1'
#
loop_
_entity.id
_entity.type
_entity.pdbx_description
1 polymer ?
#
loop_
_entity_poly.entity_id
_entity_poly.type
_entity_poly.pdbx_seq_one_letter_code
_entity_poly.pdbx_strand_id
1 'polypeptide(L)' 'MVKIKPMEKIVMRQVRGSLEAFLDGKKNLNWIKGTIEKSGVLYYQGMLKDVFDGLRRYNTLSRYKEILEECKKDGWL' A
#
# COMPACT_ATOMS: atom_id res chain seq x y z
N MET A 1 -7.02 4.09 -21.67
CA MET A 1 -6.34 4.94 -20.67
C MET A 1 -7.38 5.35 -19.63
N VAL A 2 -7.33 4.79 -18.42
CA VAL A 2 -8.27 5.15 -17.34
C VAL A 2 -7.88 6.54 -16.84
N LYS A 3 -8.80 7.51 -16.95
CA LYS A 3 -8.64 8.85 -16.37
C LYS A 3 -8.80 8.74 -14.86
N ILE A 4 -7.69 8.57 -14.15
CA ILE A 4 -7.66 8.54 -12.68
C ILE A 4 -8.24 9.86 -12.16
N LYS A 5 -9.31 9.80 -11.37
CA LYS A 5 -9.92 11.00 -10.77
C LYS A 5 -8.94 11.64 -9.76
N PRO A 6 -9.07 12.94 -9.44
CA PRO A 6 -8.16 13.63 -8.51
C PRO A 6 -8.03 12.92 -7.15
N MET A 7 -9.12 12.35 -6.65
CA MET A 7 -9.15 11.67 -5.35
C MET A 7 -8.38 10.34 -5.34
N GLU A 8 -8.52 9.53 -6.39
CA GLU A 8 -7.79 8.28 -6.55
C GLU A 8 -6.27 8.51 -6.52
N LYS A 9 -5.81 9.57 -7.19
CA LYS A 9 -4.39 9.95 -7.21
C LYS A 9 -3.89 10.38 -5.83
N ILE A 10 -4.70 11.07 -5.04
CA ILE A 10 -4.37 11.48 -3.68
C ILE A 10 -4.25 10.25 -2.78
N VAL A 11 -5.25 9.36 -2.82
CA VAL A 11 -5.27 8.12 -2.03
C VAL A 11 -4.07 7.24 -2.36
N MET A 12 -3.82 6.99 -3.64
CA MET A 12 -2.67 6.19 -4.10
C MET A 12 -1.34 6.79 -3.58
N ARG A 13 -1.17 8.12 -3.70
CA ARG A 13 0.04 8.81 -3.23
C ARG A 13 0.22 8.70 -1.71
N GLN A 14 -0.86 8.85 -0.95
CA GLN A 14 -0.85 8.76 0.50
C GLN A 14 -0.47 7.35 0.97
N VAL A 15 -1.09 6.31 0.40
CA VAL A 15 -0.78 4.92 0.77
C VAL A 15 0.63 4.54 0.36
N ARG A 16 1.06 4.93 -0.85
CA ARG A 16 2.43 4.70 -1.30
C ARG A 16 3.47 5.31 -0.35
N GLY A 17 3.32 6.59 0.01
CA GLY A 17 4.25 7.24 0.93
C GLY A 17 4.26 6.61 2.32
N SER A 18 3.10 6.12 2.78
CA SER A 18 2.96 5.43 4.06
C SER A 18 3.64 4.06 4.04
N LEU A 19 3.49 3.30 2.94
CA LEU A 19 4.20 2.04 2.73
C LEU A 19 5.70 2.26 2.64
N GLU A 20 6.17 3.26 1.89
CA GLU A 20 7.59 3.63 1.85
C GLU A 20 8.13 3.95 3.26
N ALA A 21 7.39 4.70 4.08
CA ALA A 21 7.79 4.99 5.46
C ALA A 21 7.87 3.73 6.34
N PHE A 22 6.97 2.77 6.15
CA PHE A 22 7.04 1.48 6.83
C PHE A 22 8.27 0.67 6.37
N LEU A 23 8.50 0.59 5.05
CA LEU A 23 9.64 -0.12 4.46
C LEU A 23 10.98 0.48 4.91
N ASP A 24 11.03 1.80 5.08
CA ASP A 24 12.20 2.56 5.54
C ASP A 24 12.54 2.41 7.04
N GLY A 25 11.75 1.69 7.84
CA GLY A 25 12.01 1.62 9.28
C GLY A 25 11.14 2.55 10.14
N LYS A 26 10.54 3.59 9.56
CA LYS A 26 9.99 4.76 10.27
C LYS A 26 8.63 4.50 10.91
N LYS A 27 7.92 3.45 10.46
CA LYS A 27 6.60 3.05 10.94
C LYS A 27 6.56 1.54 11.17
N ASN A 28 5.54 1.09 11.91
CA ASN A 28 5.31 -0.32 12.22
C ASN A 28 4.13 -0.89 11.42
N LEU A 29 4.00 -2.22 11.45
CA LEU A 29 3.02 -2.97 10.68
C LEU A 29 1.58 -2.56 11.00
N ASN A 30 1.23 -2.47 12.29
CA ASN A 30 -0.11 -2.11 12.72
C ASN A 30 -0.52 -0.71 12.24
N TRP A 31 0.41 0.24 12.23
CA TRP A 31 0.18 1.59 11.75
C TRP A 31 -0.12 1.60 10.23
N ILE A 32 0.63 0.82 9.44
CA ILE A 32 0.39 0.77 7.99
C ILE A 32 -0.89 0.02 7.64
N LYS A 33 -1.25 -1.05 8.37
CA LYS A 33 -2.54 -1.74 8.22
C LYS A 33 -3.70 -0.77 8.44
N GLY A 34 -3.69 -0.04 9.56
CA GLY A 34 -4.72 0.95 9.83
C GLY A 34 -4.75 2.10 8.81
N THR A 35 -3.62 2.42 8.19
CA THR A 35 -3.57 3.41 7.10
C THR A 35 -4.24 2.87 5.83
N ILE A 36 -3.98 1.61 5.46
CA ILE A 36 -4.61 0.98 4.29
C ILE A 36 -6.13 0.94 4.47
N GLU A 37 -6.61 0.49 5.63
CA GLU A 37 -8.05 0.43 5.94
C GLU A 37 -8.73 1.81 5.88
N LYS A 38 -8.10 2.84 6.45
CA LYS A 38 -8.71 4.18 6.58
C LYS A 38 -8.52 5.08 5.35
N SER A 39 -7.55 4.77 4.50
CA SER A 39 -7.23 5.60 3.31
C SER A 39 -8.27 5.51 2.20
N GLY A 40 -9.12 4.48 2.22
CA GLY A 40 -10.07 4.20 1.15
C GLY A 40 -9.44 3.55 -0.10
N VAL A 41 -8.15 3.19 -0.07
CA VAL A 41 -7.47 2.52 -1.19
C VAL A 41 -8.14 1.20 -1.59
N LEU A 42 -8.75 0.51 -0.62
CA LEU A 42 -9.44 -0.76 -0.82
C LEU A 42 -10.75 -0.61 -1.63
N TYR A 43 -11.33 0.60 -1.70
CA TYR A 43 -12.52 0.85 -2.54
C TYR A 43 -12.19 0.90 -4.03
N TYR A 44 -10.92 1.12 -4.37
CA TYR A 44 -10.46 1.22 -5.75
C TYR A 44 -9.83 -0.10 -6.18
N GLN A 45 -10.57 -0.87 -6.97
CA GLN A 45 -10.14 -2.17 -7.45
C GLN A 45 -8.75 -2.11 -8.11
N GLY A 46 -7.81 -2.92 -7.62
CA GLY A 46 -6.45 -3.00 -8.15
C GLY A 46 -5.49 -1.91 -7.67
N MET A 47 -5.96 -0.84 -7.01
CA MET A 47 -5.09 0.28 -6.64
C MET A 47 -4.03 -0.12 -5.61
N LEU A 48 -4.38 -0.92 -4.60
CA LEU A 48 -3.40 -1.40 -3.63
C LEU A 48 -2.32 -2.24 -4.32
N LYS A 49 -2.71 -3.08 -5.28
CA LYS A 49 -1.77 -3.88 -6.09
C LYS A 49 -0.84 -2.98 -6.90
N ASP A 50 -1.36 -1.94 -7.56
CA ASP A 50 -0.55 -0.98 -8.32
C ASP A 50 0.47 -0.25 -7.41
N VAL A 51 0.09 0.05 -6.16
CA VAL A 51 1.01 0.62 -5.17
C VAL A 51 2.13 -0.37 -4.83
N PHE A 52 1.81 -1.64 -4.59
CA PHE A 52 2.82 -2.68 -4.32
C PHE A 52 3.73 -2.93 -5.53
N ASP A 53 3.17 -2.97 -6.74
CA ASP A 53 3.94 -3.12 -7.98
C ASP A 53 4.91 -1.94 -8.17
N GLY A 54 4.49 -0.72 -7.82
CA GLY A 54 5.35 0.46 -7.79
C GLY A 54 6.47 0.42 -6.74
N LEU A 55 6.36 -0.46 -5.75
CA LEU A 55 7.33 -0.68 -4.68
C LEU A 55 8.15 -1.97 -4.86
N ARG A 56 8.07 -2.61 -6.03
CA ARG A 56 8.76 -3.87 -6.34
C ARG A 56 10.27 -3.85 -6.08
N ARG A 57 10.92 -2.69 -6.12
CA ARG A 57 12.36 -2.55 -5.76
C ARG A 57 12.68 -2.94 -4.31
N TYR A 58 11.66 -2.94 -3.44
CA TYR A 58 11.78 -3.32 -2.04
C TYR A 58 11.44 -4.80 -1.79
N ASN A 59 11.19 -5.60 -2.83
CA ASN A 59 10.67 -6.97 -2.70
C ASN A 59 11.55 -7.96 -1.92
N THR A 60 12.85 -7.69 -1.81
CA THR A 60 13.80 -8.48 -1.03
C THR A 60 13.83 -8.11 0.45
N LEU A 61 13.26 -6.96 0.84
CA LEU A 61 13.20 -6.54 2.23
C LEU A 61 12.24 -7.42 3.03
N SER A 62 12.68 -7.85 4.23
CA SER A 62 11.86 -8.62 5.16
C SER A 62 10.53 -7.89 5.45
N ARG A 63 10.58 -6.57 5.68
CA ARG A 63 9.39 -5.74 5.90
C ARG A 63 8.43 -5.74 4.71
N TYR A 64 8.94 -5.72 3.47
CA TYR A 64 8.06 -5.78 2.29
C TYR A 64 7.30 -7.08 2.24
N LYS A 65 7.98 -8.21 2.47
CA LYS A 65 7.35 -9.53 2.51
C LYS A 65 6.32 -9.61 3.63
N GLU A 66 6.66 -9.11 4.81
CA GLU A 66 5.77 -9.05 5.98
C GLU A 66 4.45 -8.34 5.67
N ILE A 67 4.48 -7.08 5.17
CA ILE A 67 3.24 -6.37 4.85
C ILE A 67 2.49 -6.97 3.65
N LEU A 68 3.21 -7.54 2.67
CA LEU A 68 2.59 -8.22 1.53
C LEU A 68 1.81 -9.46 1.98
N GLU A 69 2.39 -10.27 2.86
CA GLU A 69 1.73 -11.45 3.42
C GLU A 69 0.51 -11.07 4.26
N GLU A 70 0.60 -10.03 5.07
CA GLU A 70 -0.53 -9.52 5.85
C GLU A 70 -1.67 -9.03 4.96
N CYS A 71 -1.37 -8.24 3.93
CA CYS A 71 -2.39 -7.78 2.98
C CYS A 71 -3.08 -8.95 2.25
N LYS A 72 -2.36 -10.05 1.98
CA LYS A 72 -2.93 -11.28 1.41
C LYS A 72 -3.81 -12.03 2.40
N LYS A 73 -3.38 -12.15 3.67
CA LYS A 73 -4.19 -12.77 4.73
C LYS A 73 -5.50 -12.04 4.95
N ASP A 74 -5.46 -10.71 4.90
CA ASP A 74 -6.63 -9.85 5.03
C ASP A 74 -7.50 -9.78 3.75
N GLY A 75 -7.07 -10.47 2.67
CA GLY A 75 -7.82 -10.56 1.41
C GLY A 75 -7.81 -9.28 0.56
N TRP A 76 -6.85 -8.39 0.80
CA TRP A 76 -6.73 -7.12 0.06
C TRP A 76 -5.95 -7.25 -1.26
N LEU A 77 -5.16 -8.32 -1.41
CA LEU A 77 -4.27 -8.58 -2.56
C LEU A 77 -4.35 -10.03 -3.04
#